data_AF-A0A847C8Q7-F1
#
_entry.id   AF-A0A847C8Q7-F1
#
_cell.length_a   1.000
_cell.length_b   1.000
_cell.length_c   1.000
_cell.angle_alpha   90.00
_cell.angle_beta   90.00
_cell.angle_gamma   90.00
#
_symmetry.space_group_name_H-M   'P 1'
#
loop_
_entity.id
_entity.type
_entity.pdbx_description
1 polymer ?
#
loop_
_entity_poly.entity_id
_entity_poly.type
_entity_poly.pdbx_seq_one_letter_code
_entity_poly.pdbx_strand_id
1 'polypeptide(L)'
;DYDLSINGGIDEVVILHLNAESIKSLDISAGAADIACDGLNTANTLRIRCGASNLAVNGGKAGKLDFEIGAGNVIFESFSADIIEGHLGAAAMTYEGSVGKDVDIEVGTGSLEMSLAGSADDYYIEAEVGLGSIEVDGKDSGGIGEFSYGSRTAPNKMEFDCGLGVIEVSFK
;
A
#
# COMPACT_ATOMS: atom_id res chain seq x y z
N ASP A 1 -14.35 -13.04 -17.92
CA ASP A 1 -13.30 -12.01 -17.85
C ASP A 1 -13.54 -11.04 -18.99
N TYR A 2 -13.77 -9.78 -18.65
CA TYR A 2 -13.95 -8.70 -19.62
C TYR A 2 -12.77 -7.76 -19.41
N ASP A 3 -11.88 -7.68 -20.39
CA ASP A 3 -10.75 -6.76 -20.34
C ASP A 3 -11.18 -5.43 -20.97
N LEU A 4 -11.22 -4.37 -20.16
CA LEU A 4 -11.40 -3.01 -20.65
C LEU A 4 -10.01 -2.38 -20.83
N SER A 5 -9.60 -2.18 -22.07
CA SER A 5 -8.38 -1.42 -22.39
C SER A 5 -8.74 0.00 -22.80
N ILE A 6 -8.12 0.98 -22.15
CA ILE A 6 -8.29 2.40 -22.43
C ILE A 6 -6.92 2.95 -22.77
N ASN A 7 -6.76 3.47 -23.99
CA ASN A 7 -5.51 4.06 -24.46
C ASN A 7 -5.72 5.57 -24.55
N GLY A 8 -5.27 6.31 -23.53
CA GLY A 8 -5.38 7.76 -23.48
C GLY A 8 -4.05 8.50 -23.67
N GLY A 9 -4.12 9.73 -24.14
CA GLY A 9 -2.98 10.64 -24.30
C GLY A 9 -2.68 11.47 -23.04
N ILE A 10 -1.61 12.27 -23.09
CA ILE A 10 -1.40 13.36 -22.13
C ILE A 10 -2.61 14.32 -22.24
N ASP A 11 -3.32 14.55 -21.14
CA ASP A 11 -4.52 15.42 -21.01
C ASP A 11 -5.92 14.76 -21.13
N GLU A 12 -6.04 13.43 -21.16
CA GLU A 12 -7.36 12.76 -21.12
C GLU A 12 -7.78 12.35 -19.71
N VAL A 13 -8.99 12.76 -19.32
CA VAL A 13 -9.65 12.30 -18.08
C VAL A 13 -10.62 11.17 -18.42
N VAL A 14 -10.34 9.99 -17.88
CA VAL A 14 -11.16 8.80 -18.05
C VAL A 14 -11.94 8.56 -16.76
N ILE A 15 -13.27 8.59 -16.84
CA ILE A 15 -14.13 8.28 -15.70
C ILE A 15 -14.79 6.93 -15.94
N LEU A 16 -14.54 5.98 -15.04
CA LEU A 16 -15.13 4.64 -15.07
C LEU A 16 -16.08 4.45 -13.91
N HIS A 17 -17.34 4.16 -14.22
CA HIS A 17 -18.32 3.72 -13.23
C HIS A 17 -18.51 2.22 -13.35
N LEU A 18 -17.94 1.47 -12.40
CA LEU A 18 -18.13 0.03 -12.29
C LEU A 18 -19.31 -0.25 -11.36
N ASN A 19 -20.48 -0.57 -11.93
CA ASN A 19 -21.66 -0.96 -11.16
C ASN A 19 -21.79 -2.50 -11.15
N ALA A 20 -20.93 -3.15 -10.38
CA ALA A 20 -20.96 -4.59 -10.17
C ALA A 20 -21.25 -4.88 -8.70
N GLU A 21 -22.11 -5.87 -8.43
CA GLU A 21 -22.37 -6.33 -7.05
C GLU A 21 -21.11 -6.90 -6.38
N SER A 22 -20.19 -7.45 -7.19
CA SER A 22 -18.86 -7.87 -6.74
C SER A 22 -17.85 -7.81 -7.89
N ILE A 23 -16.74 -7.12 -7.71
CA ILE A 23 -15.57 -7.21 -8.59
C ILE A 23 -14.68 -8.32 -8.04
N LYS A 24 -14.36 -9.35 -8.84
CA LYS A 24 -13.46 -10.42 -8.37
C LYS A 24 -12.04 -9.89 -8.22
N SER A 25 -11.51 -9.35 -9.32
CA SER A 25 -10.21 -8.69 -9.36
C SER A 25 -10.29 -7.45 -10.25
N LEU A 26 -9.45 -6.47 -9.97
CA LEU A 26 -9.30 -5.25 -10.75
C LEU A 26 -7.82 -4.97 -10.92
N ASP A 27 -7.38 -4.80 -12.17
CA ASP A 27 -6.02 -4.41 -12.52
C ASP A 27 -6.04 -2.97 -13.08
N ILE A 28 -5.28 -2.08 -12.46
CA ILE A 28 -5.07 -0.70 -12.92
C ILE A 28 -3.60 -0.58 -13.34
N SER A 29 -3.36 -0.21 -14.59
CA SER A 29 -2.00 -0.03 -15.10
C SER A 29 -1.86 1.25 -15.92
N ALA A 30 -0.85 2.06 -15.61
CA ALA A 30 -0.59 3.31 -16.29
C ALA A 30 0.92 3.63 -16.33
N GLY A 31 1.40 4.17 -17.46
CA GLY A 31 2.78 4.69 -17.52
C GLY A 31 2.94 5.93 -16.65
N ALA A 32 2.07 6.92 -16.86
CA ALA A 32 1.91 8.06 -15.97
C ALA A 32 0.44 8.47 -15.92
N ALA A 33 -0.09 8.71 -14.73
CA ALA A 33 -1.50 9.08 -14.54
C ALA A 33 -1.77 9.66 -13.15
N ASP A 34 -2.76 10.55 -13.07
CA ASP A 34 -3.45 10.84 -11.82
C ASP A 34 -4.67 9.91 -11.71
N ILE A 35 -4.74 9.12 -10.66
CA ILE A 35 -5.76 8.08 -10.46
C ILE A 35 -6.49 8.38 -9.16
N ALA A 36 -7.81 8.53 -9.25
CA ALA A 36 -8.69 8.62 -8.10
C ALA A 36 -9.72 7.48 -8.15
N CYS A 37 -9.90 6.78 -7.04
CA CYS A 37 -10.86 5.69 -6.90
C CYS A 37 -11.66 5.86 -5.61
N ASP A 38 -12.98 5.76 -5.68
CA ASP A 38 -13.84 5.80 -4.51
C ASP A 38 -14.57 4.46 -4.37
N GLY A 39 -14.55 3.86 -3.18
CA GLY A 39 -15.34 2.67 -2.84
C GLY A 39 -14.93 1.41 -3.61
N LEU A 40 -13.63 1.17 -3.76
CA LEU A 40 -13.11 0.06 -4.56
C LEU A 40 -13.18 -1.26 -3.77
N ASN A 41 -14.08 -2.16 -4.18
CA ASN A 41 -14.29 -3.46 -3.51
C ASN A 41 -13.92 -4.61 -4.44
N THR A 42 -12.86 -5.35 -4.12
CA THR A 42 -12.49 -6.60 -4.79
C THR A 42 -12.60 -7.80 -3.87
N ALA A 43 -13.13 -8.91 -4.37
CA ALA A 43 -13.20 -10.15 -3.60
C ALA A 43 -11.82 -10.81 -3.45
N ASN A 44 -10.98 -10.70 -4.48
CA ASN A 44 -9.67 -11.36 -4.55
C ASN A 44 -8.53 -10.33 -4.58
N THR A 45 -8.34 -9.63 -5.70
CA THR A 45 -7.12 -8.82 -5.89
C THR A 45 -7.43 -7.47 -6.49
N LEU A 46 -6.94 -6.42 -5.85
CA LEU A 46 -6.72 -5.11 -6.47
C LEU A 46 -5.24 -5.02 -6.82
N ARG A 47 -4.94 -4.97 -8.12
CA ARG A 47 -3.58 -4.74 -8.61
C ARG A 47 -3.43 -3.34 -9.16
N ILE A 48 -2.34 -2.68 -8.81
CA ILE A 48 -2.00 -1.36 -9.33
C ILE A 48 -0.55 -1.35 -9.81
N ARG A 49 -0.31 -0.92 -11.04
CA ARG A 49 1.02 -0.83 -11.65
C ARG A 49 1.18 0.53 -12.31
N CYS A 50 1.95 1.42 -11.70
CA CYS A 50 2.10 2.78 -12.21
C CYS A 50 3.56 3.19 -12.31
N GLY A 51 3.96 3.77 -13.43
CA GLY A 51 5.32 4.30 -13.60
C GLY A 51 5.50 5.59 -12.79
N ALA A 52 4.74 6.64 -13.10
CA ALA A 52 4.73 7.89 -12.34
C ALA A 52 3.28 8.36 -12.08
N SER A 53 2.83 8.37 -10.83
CA SER A 53 1.42 8.65 -10.54
C SER A 53 1.17 9.38 -9.23
N ASN A 54 0.09 10.18 -9.21
CA ASN A 54 -0.62 10.47 -7.97
C ASN A 54 -1.83 9.53 -7.90
N LEU A 55 -1.83 8.63 -6.93
CA LEU A 55 -2.90 7.66 -6.70
C LEU A 55 -3.61 8.01 -5.40
N ALA A 56 -4.93 8.17 -5.45
CA ALA A 56 -5.78 8.31 -4.28
C ALA A 56 -6.91 7.28 -4.32
N VAL A 57 -7.05 6.50 -3.26
CA VAL A 57 -8.11 5.51 -3.10
C VAL A 57 -8.85 5.78 -1.79
N ASN A 58 -10.11 6.19 -1.89
CA ASN A 58 -10.93 6.52 -0.73
C ASN A 58 -11.99 5.44 -0.52
N GLY A 59 -11.82 4.67 0.55
CA GLY A 59 -12.73 3.61 0.92
C GLY A 59 -12.61 2.39 0.01
N GLY A 60 -12.80 1.22 0.61
CA GLY A 60 -12.83 -0.03 -0.15
C GLY A 60 -12.23 -1.20 0.60
N LYS A 61 -12.18 -2.33 -0.08
CA LYS A 61 -11.48 -3.50 0.43
C LYS A 61 -10.97 -4.40 -0.68
N ALA A 62 -9.93 -5.16 -0.36
CA ALA A 62 -9.43 -6.24 -1.22
C ALA A 62 -9.03 -7.45 -0.38
N GLY A 63 -9.14 -8.65 -0.95
CA GLY A 63 -8.46 -9.82 -0.37
C GLY A 63 -6.94 -9.64 -0.40
N LYS A 64 -6.42 -9.12 -1.52
CA LYS A 64 -5.02 -8.76 -1.70
C LYS A 64 -4.93 -7.40 -2.39
N LEU A 65 -4.18 -6.49 -1.80
CA LEU A 65 -3.69 -5.29 -2.46
C LEU A 65 -2.28 -5.60 -2.99
N ASP A 66 -2.09 -5.48 -4.30
CA ASP A 66 -0.85 -5.78 -4.99
C ASP A 66 -0.41 -4.54 -5.78
N PHE A 67 0.67 -3.85 -5.39
CA PHE A 67 1.05 -2.59 -6.04
C PHE A 67 2.53 -2.50 -6.45
N GLU A 68 2.79 -1.77 -7.54
CA GLU A 68 4.14 -1.38 -7.95
C GLU A 68 4.06 0.05 -8.47
N ILE A 69 4.74 0.97 -7.80
CA ILE A 69 4.67 2.40 -8.10
C ILE A 69 6.10 2.90 -8.28
N GLY A 70 6.45 3.27 -9.51
CA GLY A 70 7.79 3.72 -9.84
C GLY A 70 8.15 5.05 -9.19
N ALA A 71 7.26 6.04 -9.25
CA ALA A 71 7.43 7.34 -8.62
C ALA A 71 6.09 8.04 -8.34
N GLY A 72 6.06 8.92 -7.35
CA GLY A 72 4.92 9.80 -7.06
C GLY A 72 4.32 9.59 -5.67
N ASN A 73 3.03 9.92 -5.53
CA ASN A 73 2.34 9.91 -4.24
C ASN A 73 1.18 8.93 -4.26
N VAL A 74 1.04 8.14 -3.19
CA VAL A 74 0.00 7.12 -3.06
C VAL A 74 -0.73 7.32 -1.75
N ILE A 75 -2.05 7.43 -1.81
CA ILE A 75 -2.90 7.61 -0.64
C ILE A 75 -3.99 6.55 -0.69
N PHE A 76 -4.06 5.74 0.37
CA PHE A 76 -5.22 4.91 0.67
C PHE A 76 -5.86 5.46 1.94
N GLU A 77 -7.12 5.89 1.86
CA GLU A 77 -7.91 6.35 3.01
C GLU A 77 -9.05 5.36 3.27
N SER A 78 -9.23 4.94 4.52
CA SER A 78 -10.30 4.02 4.93
C SER A 78 -10.36 2.71 4.11
N PHE A 79 -9.20 2.14 3.78
CA PHE A 79 -9.10 0.94 2.94
C PHE A 79 -8.74 -0.31 3.77
N SER A 80 -9.35 -1.45 3.47
CA SER A 80 -9.05 -2.71 4.17
C SER A 80 -8.44 -3.75 3.23
N ALA A 81 -7.34 -4.40 3.63
CA ALA A 81 -6.78 -5.53 2.90
C ALA A 81 -6.48 -6.71 3.82
N ASP A 82 -6.67 -7.96 3.38
CA ASP A 82 -6.14 -9.09 4.16
C ASP A 82 -4.62 -9.19 3.96
N ILE A 83 -4.17 -9.07 2.70
CA ILE A 83 -2.77 -9.16 2.30
C ILE A 83 -2.38 -7.87 1.56
N ILE A 84 -1.22 -7.32 1.87
CA ILE A 84 -0.59 -6.25 1.10
C ILE A 84 0.77 -6.72 0.62
N GLU A 85 0.99 -6.67 -0.69
CA GLU A 85 2.31 -6.86 -1.29
C GLU A 85 2.60 -5.67 -2.21
N GLY A 86 3.77 -5.06 -2.10
CA GLY A 86 4.10 -4.05 -3.09
C GLY A 86 5.47 -3.41 -3.02
N HIS A 87 5.74 -2.61 -4.04
CA HIS A 87 7.01 -1.93 -4.24
C HIS A 87 6.80 -0.44 -4.52
N LEU A 88 7.52 0.40 -3.79
CA LEU A 88 7.62 1.85 -3.98
C LEU A 88 9.02 2.21 -4.45
N GLY A 89 9.18 2.63 -5.71
CA GLY A 89 10.48 2.97 -6.28
C GLY A 89 11.05 4.27 -5.72
N ALA A 90 10.51 5.41 -6.17
CA ALA A 90 10.84 6.76 -5.71
C ALA A 90 9.54 7.49 -5.31
N ALA A 91 8.88 7.01 -4.27
CA ALA A 91 7.50 7.35 -3.97
C ALA A 91 7.22 7.50 -2.47
N ALA A 92 6.16 8.25 -2.17
CA ALA A 92 5.61 8.36 -0.82
C ALA A 92 4.23 7.69 -0.77
N MET A 93 4.00 6.86 0.25
CA MET A 93 2.69 6.26 0.51
C MET A 93 2.17 6.63 1.89
N THR A 94 0.88 6.98 1.96
CA THR A 94 0.09 6.98 3.19
C THR A 94 -1.01 5.94 3.05
N TYR A 95 -1.11 5.04 4.04
CA TYR A 95 -2.16 4.04 4.14
C TYR A 95 -2.90 4.20 5.46
N GLU A 96 -4.19 4.53 5.40
CA GLU A 96 -5.09 4.54 6.54
C GLU A 96 -6.18 3.49 6.37
N GLY A 97 -6.30 2.59 7.35
CA GLY A 97 -7.31 1.54 7.32
C GLY A 97 -6.93 0.32 8.15
N SER A 98 -7.10 -0.89 7.62
CA SER A 98 -6.89 -2.12 8.39
C SER A 98 -6.22 -3.22 7.57
N VAL A 99 -5.29 -3.96 8.18
CA VAL A 99 -4.66 -5.13 7.56
C VAL A 99 -4.82 -6.39 8.40
N GLY A 100 -5.20 -7.51 7.77
CA GLY A 100 -5.68 -8.69 8.49
C GLY A 100 -4.79 -9.94 8.51
N LYS A 101 -3.71 -10.03 7.70
CA LYS A 101 -2.83 -11.22 7.64
C LYS A 101 -1.37 -10.84 7.46
N ASP A 102 -1.00 -10.42 6.25
CA ASP A 102 0.40 -10.25 5.85
C ASP A 102 0.59 -8.90 5.15
N VAL A 103 1.68 -8.22 5.47
CA VAL A 103 2.21 -7.07 4.74
C VAL A 103 3.63 -7.36 4.34
N ASP A 104 3.95 -7.14 3.07
CA ASP A 104 5.30 -7.20 2.52
C ASP A 104 5.47 -5.99 1.58
N ILE A 105 6.24 -5.00 2.02
CA ILE A 105 6.44 -3.77 1.25
C ILE A 105 7.91 -3.41 1.15
N GLU A 106 8.37 -3.28 -0.09
CA GLU A 106 9.68 -2.73 -0.42
C GLU A 106 9.58 -1.23 -0.74
N VAL A 107 10.45 -0.43 -0.11
CA VAL A 107 10.59 1.01 -0.35
C VAL A 107 12.00 1.27 -0.85
N GLY A 108 12.17 1.50 -2.15
CA GLY A 108 13.46 1.85 -2.75
C GLY A 108 13.97 3.19 -2.23
N THR A 109 13.22 4.25 -2.48
CA THR A 109 13.49 5.60 -1.98
C THR A 109 12.18 6.35 -1.67
N GLY A 110 12.03 6.87 -0.45
CA GLY A 110 10.88 7.71 -0.11
C GLY A 110 10.34 7.45 1.29
N SER A 111 9.01 7.35 1.41
CA SER A 111 8.37 7.16 2.72
C SER A 111 7.14 6.28 2.65
N LEU A 112 6.91 5.53 3.72
CA LEU A 112 5.69 4.76 3.95
C LEU A 112 5.15 5.12 5.33
N GLU A 113 3.93 5.64 5.37
CA GLU A 113 3.19 5.91 6.60
C GLU A 113 1.95 5.02 6.64
N MET A 114 1.80 4.20 7.68
CA MET A 114 0.64 3.35 7.91
C MET A 114 -0.05 3.72 9.22
N SER A 115 -1.31 4.10 9.13
CA SER A 115 -2.23 4.31 10.25
C SER A 115 -3.25 3.17 10.28
N LEU A 116 -3.04 2.20 11.17
CA LEU A 116 -3.80 0.95 11.18
C LEU A 116 -4.82 0.92 12.33
N ALA A 117 -6.05 0.49 12.02
CA ALA A 117 -7.07 0.22 13.02
C ALA A 117 -6.71 -1.06 13.80
N GLY A 118 -6.89 -1.03 15.11
CA GLY A 118 -6.67 -2.19 15.98
C GLY A 118 -5.53 -2.00 16.97
N SER A 119 -4.97 -3.10 17.47
CA SER A 119 -3.89 -3.06 18.48
C SER A 119 -2.54 -3.39 17.86
N ALA A 120 -1.49 -2.71 18.31
CA ALA A 120 -0.11 -3.06 17.98
C ALA A 120 0.26 -4.50 18.38
N ASP A 121 -0.40 -5.05 19.41
CA ASP A 121 -0.20 -6.43 19.89
C ASP A 121 -0.67 -7.50 18.88
N ASP A 122 -1.51 -7.12 17.92
CA ASP A 122 -2.00 -8.01 16.86
C ASP A 122 -0.95 -8.26 15.76
N TYR A 123 0.19 -7.57 15.81
CA TYR A 123 1.18 -7.58 14.75
C TYR A 123 2.57 -7.98 15.23
N TYR A 124 3.23 -8.79 14.42
CA TYR A 124 4.67 -8.97 14.43
C TYR A 124 5.26 -8.20 13.26
N ILE A 125 6.21 -7.31 13.53
CA ILE A 125 6.83 -6.48 12.50
C ILE A 125 8.32 -6.76 12.44
N GLU A 126 8.83 -7.02 11.25
CA GLU A 126 10.25 -7.10 10.91
C GLU A 126 10.54 -6.04 9.84
N ALA A 127 11.69 -5.39 9.92
CA ALA A 127 12.13 -4.46 8.88
C ALA A 127 13.65 -4.48 8.68
N GLU A 128 14.09 -4.35 7.44
CA GLU A 128 15.48 -4.08 7.09
C GLU A 128 15.58 -2.65 6.51
N VAL A 129 16.37 -1.79 7.16
CA VAL A 129 16.57 -0.40 6.73
C VAL A 129 18.00 -0.22 6.26
N GLY A 130 18.16 0.15 4.99
CA GLY A 130 19.44 0.49 4.37
C GLY A 130 19.95 1.85 4.85
N LEU A 131 19.22 2.94 4.57
CA LEU A 131 19.55 4.29 5.03
C LEU A 131 18.26 5.01 5.42
N GLY A 132 18.04 5.25 6.71
CA GLY A 132 16.82 5.95 7.09
C GLY A 132 16.37 5.67 8.51
N SER A 133 15.07 5.53 8.70
CA SER A 133 14.51 5.16 9.99
C SER A 133 13.20 4.39 9.84
N ILE A 134 12.91 3.58 10.85
CA ILE A 134 11.59 3.01 11.08
C ILE A 134 11.09 3.42 12.46
N GLU A 135 9.82 3.80 12.55
CA GLU A 135 9.11 4.01 13.80
C GLU A 135 7.85 3.15 13.85
N VAL A 136 7.65 2.44 14.95
CA VAL A 136 6.44 1.66 15.21
C VAL A 136 5.89 2.01 16.58
N ASP A 137 4.69 2.60 16.60
CA ASP A 137 3.96 2.98 17.82
C ASP A 137 4.83 3.76 18.82
N GLY A 138 5.55 4.78 18.31
CA GLY A 138 6.45 5.63 19.10
C GLY A 138 7.79 4.98 19.48
N LYS A 139 8.07 3.74 19.05
CA LYS A 139 9.39 3.12 19.19
C LYS A 139 10.14 3.23 17.87
N ASP A 140 11.26 3.93 17.89
CA ASP A 140 12.07 4.16 16.69
C ASP A 140 13.35 3.31 16.65
N SER A 141 13.82 3.10 15.42
CA SER A 141 15.18 2.68 15.10
C SER A 141 15.64 3.48 13.88
N GLY A 142 16.70 4.26 14.06
CA GLY A 142 17.34 5.05 13.00
C GLY A 142 18.65 4.45 12.53
N GLY A 143 19.03 4.76 11.29
CA GLY A 143 20.30 4.37 10.68
C GLY A 143 20.17 3.20 9.70
N ILE A 144 21.06 2.23 9.85
CA ILE A 144 21.18 1.04 9.00
C ILE A 144 21.00 -0.19 9.88
N GLY A 145 20.15 -1.14 9.50
CA GLY A 145 20.06 -2.45 10.13
C GLY A 145 18.65 -3.03 10.22
N GLU A 146 18.58 -4.14 10.94
CA GLU A 146 17.34 -4.86 11.23
C GLU A 146 16.58 -4.23 12.41
N PHE A 147 15.26 -4.25 12.31
CA PHE A 147 14.34 -3.85 13.37
C PHE A 147 13.27 -4.93 13.54
N SER A 148 12.82 -5.12 14.78
CA SER A 148 11.66 -5.97 15.06
C SER A 148 10.81 -5.39 16.18
N TYR A 149 9.50 -5.61 16.06
CA TYR A 149 8.49 -5.15 17.01
C TYR A 149 7.40 -6.21 17.20
N GLY A 150 6.85 -6.30 18.42
CA GLY A 150 5.74 -7.19 18.74
C GLY A 150 6.16 -8.65 19.02
N SER A 151 5.17 -9.54 19.07
CA SER A 151 5.36 -10.96 19.38
C SER A 151 5.38 -11.82 18.11
N ARG A 152 6.34 -12.74 17.97
CA ARG A 152 6.36 -13.75 16.88
C ARG A 152 5.13 -14.67 16.84
N THR A 153 4.29 -14.66 17.87
CA THR A 153 3.03 -15.42 17.92
C THR A 153 1.80 -14.55 17.61
N ALA A 154 2.00 -13.28 17.24
CA ALA A 154 0.92 -12.40 16.82
C ALA A 154 0.19 -12.99 15.60
N PRO A 155 -1.11 -12.71 15.44
CA PRO A 155 -1.89 -13.27 14.34
C PRO A 155 -1.48 -12.73 12.97
N ASN A 156 -0.89 -11.53 12.91
CA ASN A 156 -0.55 -10.86 11.66
C ASN A 156 0.96 -10.59 11.59
N LYS A 157 1.52 -10.60 10.36
CA LYS A 157 2.93 -10.29 10.11
C LYS A 157 3.07 -9.08 9.18
N MET A 158 4.08 -8.26 9.43
CA MET A 158 4.52 -7.20 8.53
C MET A 158 6.02 -7.28 8.31
N GLU A 159 6.43 -7.23 7.06
CA GLU A 159 7.81 -7.20 6.60
C GLU A 159 8.01 -5.94 5.76
N PHE A 160 9.07 -5.20 6.06
CA PHE A 160 9.41 -3.97 5.33
C PHE A 160 10.89 -3.93 4.97
N ASP A 161 11.17 -3.70 3.69
CA ASP A 161 12.54 -3.50 3.21
C ASP A 161 12.69 -2.07 2.68
N CYS A 162 13.41 -1.23 3.40
CA CYS A 162 13.59 0.18 3.04
C CYS A 162 15.03 0.48 2.64
N GLY A 163 15.25 0.72 1.35
CA GLY A 163 16.55 1.14 0.82
C GLY A 163 16.99 2.51 1.36
N LEU A 164 16.25 3.58 1.06
CA LEU A 164 16.50 4.94 1.53
C LEU A 164 15.20 5.65 1.91
N GLY A 165 14.93 5.89 3.19
CA GLY A 165 13.64 6.50 3.53
C GLY A 165 13.20 6.41 4.97
N VAL A 166 11.90 6.60 5.16
CA VAL A 166 11.26 6.51 6.47
C VAL A 166 10.05 5.60 6.38
N ILE A 167 9.95 4.66 7.31
CA ILE A 167 8.73 3.89 7.55
C ILE A 167 8.15 4.32 8.90
N GLU A 168 6.87 4.64 8.94
CA GLU A 168 6.14 4.93 10.17
C GLU A 168 4.88 4.06 10.22
N VAL A 169 4.71 3.32 11.30
CA VAL A 169 3.52 2.51 11.55
C VAL A 169 2.92 2.90 12.89
N SER A 170 1.66 3.31 12.88
CA SER A 170 0.89 3.68 14.06
C SER A 170 -0.44 2.94 14.11
N PHE A 171 -0.99 2.80 15.32
CA PHE A 171 -2.23 2.08 15.57
C PHE A 171 -3.29 3.01 16.20
N LYS A 172 -4.55 2.89 15.79
CA LYS A 172 -5.69 3.71 16.21
C LYS A 172 -6.86 2.87 16.74
#